data_AF-A0A8B8QKB7-F1
#
_entry.id   AF-A0A8B8QKB7-F1
#
_cell.length_a   1.000
_cell.length_b   1.000
_cell.length_c   1.000
_cell.angle_alpha   90.00
_cell.angle_beta   90.00
_cell.angle_gamma   90.00
#
_symmetry.space_group_name_H-M   'P 1'
#
loop_
_entity.id
_entity.type
_entity.pdbx_description
1 polymer ?
#
loop_
_entity_poly.entity_id
_entity_poly.type
_entity_poly.pdbx_seq_one_letter_code
_entity_poly.pdbx_strand_id
1 'polypeptide(L)'
;MFCGAAGNKFLFGNENRKVAVSWPSSAVKLLGSCIITLAGDEGKVMRRMLMSVFNHEALAKFTKVMDEVTCNHIQANWKEEVLVYPTIKRYVFELTCQLFLSIRHPQEIADLVRPFAAFLDSAFSIPVDLPGTRFRGAKRAARSIRKILQEIIKERRTALEKGAVSPTQDLLSYLMVTADENG
;
A
#
# COMPACT_ATOMS: atom_id res chain seq x y z
N MET A 1 17.80 15.69 17.81
CA MET A 1 17.50 14.34 17.29
C MET A 1 17.16 13.46 18.49
N PHE A 2 15.96 12.87 18.56
CA PHE A 2 15.60 11.90 19.60
C PHE A 2 16.04 10.51 19.18
N CYS A 3 16.58 9.72 20.10
CA CYS A 3 16.93 8.31 19.87
C CYS A 3 16.82 7.52 21.18
N GLY A 4 16.85 6.18 21.09
CA GLY A 4 16.76 5.28 22.23
C GLY A 4 15.35 5.19 22.86
N ALA A 5 15.21 4.31 23.86
CA ALA A 5 13.93 4.01 24.48
C ALA A 5 13.24 5.24 25.09
N ALA A 6 14.00 6.10 25.79
CA ALA A 6 13.47 7.33 26.40
C ALA A 6 12.95 8.33 25.34
N GLY A 7 13.70 8.52 24.25
CA GLY A 7 13.29 9.37 23.13
C GLY A 7 12.02 8.84 22.46
N ASN A 8 11.96 7.54 22.18
CA ASN A 8 10.79 6.89 21.58
C ASN A 8 9.56 6.99 22.49
N LYS A 9 9.72 6.77 23.81
CA LYS A 9 8.64 6.94 24.79
C LYS A 9 8.12 8.38 24.83
N PHE A 10 9.03 9.36 24.74
CA PHE A 10 8.63 10.76 24.65
C PHE A 10 7.82 11.05 23.38
N LEU A 11 8.30 10.59 22.21
CA LEU A 11 7.61 10.79 20.93
C LEU A 11 6.22 10.12 20.94
N PHE A 12 6.16 8.81 21.16
CA PHE A 12 4.89 8.06 21.07
C PHE A 12 3.91 8.37 22.21
N GLY A 13 4.40 8.77 23.39
CA GLY A 13 3.56 9.16 24.52
C GLY A 13 2.99 10.59 24.43
N ASN A 14 3.44 11.41 23.48
CA ASN A 14 3.02 12.80 23.31
C ASN A 14 2.47 13.12 21.91
N GLU A 15 2.12 12.10 21.12
CA GLU A 15 1.47 12.26 19.81
C GLU A 15 0.17 13.07 19.94
N ASN A 16 -0.03 14.06 19.06
CA ASN A 16 -1.11 15.04 19.08
C ASN A 16 -1.19 15.92 20.34
N ARG A 17 -0.14 15.95 21.18
CA ARG A 17 -0.04 16.81 22.38
C ARG A 17 1.15 17.74 22.33
N LYS A 18 2.35 17.18 22.12
CA LYS A 18 3.62 17.92 21.99
C LYS A 18 4.33 17.65 20.67
N VAL A 19 3.97 16.57 20.00
CA VAL A 19 4.51 16.17 18.70
C VAL A 19 3.37 15.74 17.78
N ALA A 20 3.60 15.89 16.48
CA ALA A 20 2.70 15.39 15.44
C ALA A 20 3.54 14.82 14.30
N VAL A 21 3.01 13.79 13.64
CA VAL A 21 3.59 13.27 12.40
C VAL A 21 3.75 14.40 11.37
N SER A 22 4.95 14.51 10.81
CA SER A 22 5.26 15.45 9.73
C SER A 22 6.13 14.76 8.69
N TRP A 23 5.68 14.78 7.43
CA TRP A 23 6.38 14.18 6.30
C TRP A 23 7.00 15.25 5.40
N PRO A 24 8.12 14.94 4.70
CA PRO A 24 8.66 15.83 3.68
C PRO A 24 7.58 16.22 2.66
N SER A 25 7.60 17.49 2.24
CA SER A 25 6.58 18.04 1.33
C SER A 25 6.51 17.31 -0.02
N SER A 26 7.61 16.66 -0.46
CA SER A 26 7.60 15.78 -1.62
C SER A 26 6.67 14.59 -1.44
N ALA A 27 6.78 13.88 -0.31
CA ALA A 27 5.95 12.72 0.02
C ALA A 27 4.48 13.13 0.17
N VAL A 28 4.21 14.24 0.88
CA VAL A 28 2.84 14.76 1.06
C VAL A 28 2.19 15.11 -0.28
N LYS A 29 2.88 15.82 -1.17
CA LYS A 29 2.36 16.18 -2.51
C LYS A 29 2.11 14.95 -3.40
N LEU A 30 2.87 13.87 -3.20
CA LEU A 30 2.79 12.66 -4.02
C LEU A 30 1.72 11.69 -3.53
N LEU A 31 1.66 11.44 -2.22
CA LEU A 31 0.71 10.54 -1.57
C LEU A 31 -0.68 11.19 -1.44
N GLY A 32 -0.73 12.51 -1.18
CA GLY A 32 -1.96 13.21 -0.85
C GLY A 32 -2.42 12.90 0.59
N SER A 33 -3.73 13.02 0.84
CA SER A 33 -4.33 12.64 2.12
C SER A 33 -4.47 11.12 2.20
N CYS A 34 -3.73 10.49 3.11
CA CYS A 34 -3.78 9.04 3.36
C CYS A 34 -3.36 8.74 4.80
N ILE A 35 -3.42 7.46 5.20
CA ILE A 35 -3.07 7.02 6.57
C ILE A 35 -1.66 7.44 7.04
N ILE A 36 -0.75 7.69 6.11
CA ILE A 36 0.64 8.08 6.41
C ILE A 36 0.74 9.59 6.68
N THR A 37 -0.01 10.39 5.94
CA THR A 37 0.09 11.87 5.94
C THR A 37 -0.93 12.55 6.84
N LEU A 38 -2.03 11.88 7.17
CA LEU A 38 -3.04 12.36 8.11
C LEU A 38 -2.57 12.26 9.56
N ALA A 39 -2.83 13.30 10.34
CA ALA A 39 -2.57 13.38 11.77
C ALA A 39 -3.87 13.70 12.54
N GLY A 40 -3.80 13.81 13.86
CA GLY A 40 -4.97 14.14 14.68
C GLY A 40 -6.07 13.07 14.60
N ASP A 41 -7.32 13.52 14.73
CA ASP A 41 -8.47 12.62 14.81
C ASP A 41 -8.80 11.98 13.44
N GLU A 42 -8.61 12.69 12.33
CA GLU A 42 -8.75 12.13 10.98
C GLU A 42 -7.79 10.95 10.76
N GLY A 43 -6.52 11.11 11.15
CA GLY A 43 -5.53 10.04 11.08
C GLY A 43 -5.87 8.85 11.99
N LYS A 44 -6.49 9.09 13.15
CA LYS A 44 -6.96 8.03 14.05
C LYS A 44 -8.13 7.26 13.44
N VAL A 45 -9.12 7.94 12.87
CA VAL A 45 -10.27 7.31 12.19
C VAL A 45 -9.78 6.44 11.03
N MET A 46 -8.95 6.99 10.15
CA MET A 46 -8.37 6.25 9.01
C MET A 46 -7.56 5.02 9.46
N ARG A 47 -6.80 5.14 10.55
CA ARG A 47 -6.04 4.01 11.12
C ARG A 47 -6.97 2.94 11.72
N ARG A 48 -8.05 3.32 12.42
CA ARG A 48 -9.03 2.35 12.95
C ARG A 48 -9.70 1.58 11.82
N MET A 49 -10.15 2.27 10.77
CA MET A 49 -10.76 1.65 9.59
C MET A 49 -9.80 0.68 8.90
N LEU A 50 -8.52 1.02 8.74
CA LEU A 50 -7.57 0.07 8.16
C LEU A 50 -7.32 -1.13 9.08
N MET A 51 -7.21 -0.91 10.39
CA MET A 51 -6.93 -1.99 11.34
C MET A 51 -8.11 -2.95 11.51
N SER A 52 -9.36 -2.52 11.28
CA SER A 52 -10.54 -3.39 11.33
C SER A 52 -10.47 -4.50 10.26
N VAL A 53 -9.75 -4.25 9.15
CA VAL A 53 -9.54 -5.25 8.11
C VAL A 53 -8.59 -6.36 8.53
N PHE A 54 -7.61 -6.08 9.40
CA PHE A 54 -6.64 -7.06 9.88
C PHE A 54 -7.17 -7.84 11.10
N ASN A 55 -8.43 -8.27 11.05
CA ASN A 55 -9.00 -9.15 12.06
C ASN A 55 -8.57 -10.61 11.85
N HIS A 56 -8.83 -11.44 12.87
CA HIS A 56 -8.40 -12.84 12.88
C HIS A 56 -8.91 -13.64 11.67
N GLU A 57 -10.15 -13.42 11.25
CA GLU A 57 -10.75 -14.12 10.12
C GLU A 57 -10.08 -13.75 8.79
N ALA A 58 -9.83 -12.45 8.56
CA ALA A 58 -9.16 -11.98 7.35
C ALA A 58 -7.71 -12.49 7.29
N LEU A 59 -6.98 -12.43 8.41
CA LEU A 59 -5.62 -12.96 8.51
C LEU A 59 -5.57 -14.47 8.21
N ALA A 60 -6.54 -15.25 8.70
CA ALA A 60 -6.63 -16.68 8.40
C ALA A 60 -6.91 -16.98 6.91
N LYS A 61 -7.60 -16.08 6.19
CA LYS A 61 -7.75 -16.18 4.73
C LYS A 61 -6.44 -15.80 4.02
N PHE A 62 -5.75 -14.77 4.51
CA PHE A 62 -4.47 -14.34 3.95
C PHE A 62 -3.38 -15.40 4.04
N THR A 63 -3.35 -16.24 5.09
CA THR A 63 -2.33 -17.30 5.20
C THR A 63 -2.37 -18.28 4.04
N LYS A 64 -3.57 -18.65 3.54
CA LYS A 64 -3.72 -19.54 2.37
C LYS A 64 -3.16 -18.91 1.10
N VAL A 65 -3.47 -17.63 0.87
CA VAL A 65 -2.96 -16.87 -0.28
C VAL A 65 -1.43 -16.70 -0.17
N MET A 66 -0.93 -16.38 1.03
CA MET A 66 0.50 -16.28 1.29
C MET A 66 1.21 -17.59 0.98
N ASP A 67 0.69 -18.72 1.44
CA ASP A 67 1.29 -20.05 1.18
C ASP A 67 1.36 -20.36 -0.32
N GLU A 68 0.25 -20.19 -1.04
CA GLU A 68 0.16 -20.40 -2.49
C GLU A 68 1.18 -19.51 -3.25
N VAL A 69 1.19 -18.21 -2.97
CA VAL A 69 2.10 -17.26 -3.64
C VAL A 69 3.56 -17.56 -3.29
N THR A 70 3.85 -17.90 -2.05
CA THR A 70 5.21 -18.21 -1.60
C THR A 70 5.74 -19.45 -2.31
N CYS A 71 4.96 -20.53 -2.31
CA CYS A 71 5.36 -21.78 -2.97
C CYS A 71 5.61 -21.57 -4.47
N ASN A 72 4.68 -20.91 -5.16
CA ASN A 72 4.82 -20.61 -6.59
C ASN A 72 6.03 -19.73 -6.87
N HIS A 73 6.27 -18.70 -6.03
CA HIS A 73 7.40 -17.80 -6.21
C HIS A 73 8.74 -18.51 -5.99
N ILE A 74 8.84 -19.37 -4.98
CA ILE A 74 10.05 -20.16 -4.71
C ILE A 74 10.33 -21.09 -5.89
N GLN A 75 9.35 -21.88 -6.30
CA GLN A 75 9.49 -22.84 -7.41
C GLN A 75 9.92 -22.16 -8.73
N ALA A 76 9.40 -20.97 -9.02
CA ALA A 76 9.69 -20.27 -10.26
C ALA A 76 11.03 -19.52 -10.26
N ASN A 77 11.46 -18.99 -9.10
CA ASN A 77 12.54 -17.99 -9.05
C ASN A 77 13.77 -18.41 -8.23
N TRP A 78 13.69 -19.44 -7.40
CA TRP A 78 14.81 -19.87 -6.55
C TRP A 78 15.54 -21.05 -7.21
N LYS A 79 16.83 -20.83 -7.48
CA LYS A 79 17.76 -21.81 -8.08
C LYS A 79 18.97 -21.97 -7.16
N GLU A 80 20.03 -22.64 -7.62
CA GLU A 80 21.29 -22.81 -6.86
C GLU A 80 21.87 -21.47 -6.38
N GLU A 81 21.84 -20.44 -7.24
CA GLU A 81 22.22 -19.07 -6.88
C GLU A 81 21.07 -18.09 -7.19
N VAL A 82 20.84 -17.14 -6.28
CA VAL A 82 19.78 -16.14 -6.42
C VAL A 82 20.23 -14.78 -5.90
N LEU A 83 19.87 -13.72 -6.62
CA LEU A 83 19.96 -12.35 -6.12
C LEU A 83 18.78 -12.11 -5.17
N VAL A 84 19.01 -12.30 -3.87
CA VAL A 84 17.96 -12.30 -2.84
C VAL A 84 17.14 -11.00 -2.85
N TYR A 85 17.79 -9.83 -2.92
CA TYR A 85 17.10 -8.54 -2.84
C TYR A 85 16.04 -8.31 -3.94
N PRO A 86 16.37 -8.38 -5.25
CA PRO A 86 15.37 -8.22 -6.30
C PRO A 86 14.31 -9.33 -6.29
N THR A 87 14.68 -10.57 -5.94
CA THR A 87 13.74 -11.69 -5.85
C THR A 87 12.69 -11.47 -4.77
N ILE A 88 13.12 -11.13 -3.54
CA ILE A 88 12.18 -10.83 -2.44
C ILE A 88 11.36 -9.57 -2.73
N LYS A 89 11.96 -8.53 -3.32
CA LYS A 89 11.24 -7.30 -3.69
C LYS A 89 10.09 -7.61 -4.66
N ARG A 90 10.31 -8.49 -5.64
CA ARG A 90 9.28 -8.96 -6.57
C ARG A 90 8.21 -9.79 -5.84
N TYR A 91 8.61 -10.75 -5.02
CA TYR A 91 7.71 -11.58 -4.21
C TYR A 91 6.75 -10.74 -3.36
N VAL A 92 7.28 -9.78 -2.58
CA VAL A 92 6.45 -8.94 -1.69
C VAL A 92 5.45 -8.12 -2.51
N PHE A 93 5.84 -7.65 -3.69
CA PHE A 93 4.94 -6.89 -4.56
C PHE A 93 3.84 -7.78 -5.14
N GLU A 94 4.18 -8.97 -5.66
CA GLU A 94 3.22 -9.97 -6.16
C GLU A 94 2.22 -10.37 -5.06
N LEU A 95 2.73 -10.68 -3.87
CA LEU A 95 1.91 -11.01 -2.71
C LEU A 95 0.96 -9.86 -2.33
N THR A 96 1.46 -8.63 -2.31
CA THR A 96 0.63 -7.45 -1.99
C THR A 96 -0.48 -7.27 -3.02
N CYS A 97 -0.19 -7.44 -4.32
CA CYS A 97 -1.19 -7.35 -5.38
C CYS A 97 -2.30 -8.40 -5.21
N GLN A 98 -1.94 -9.63 -4.83
CA GLN A 98 -2.93 -10.68 -4.58
C GLN A 98 -3.74 -10.43 -3.31
N LEU A 99 -3.10 -10.13 -2.19
CA LEU A 99 -3.79 -9.92 -0.91
C LEU A 99 -4.71 -8.69 -0.93
N PHE A 100 -4.31 -7.62 -1.61
CA PHE A 100 -5.02 -6.35 -1.52
C PHE A 100 -5.99 -6.11 -2.67
N LEU A 101 -5.70 -6.64 -3.86
CA LEU A 101 -6.43 -6.33 -5.09
C LEU A 101 -6.93 -7.59 -5.83
N SER A 102 -6.58 -8.79 -5.37
CA SER A 102 -6.80 -10.07 -6.08
C SER A 102 -6.21 -10.12 -7.50
N ILE A 103 -5.18 -9.33 -7.79
CA ILE A 103 -4.53 -9.33 -9.10
C ILE A 103 -3.58 -10.54 -9.18
N ARG A 104 -3.87 -11.46 -10.11
CA ARG A 104 -3.06 -12.67 -10.34
C ARG A 104 -2.32 -12.65 -11.68
N HIS A 105 -2.82 -11.92 -12.67
CA HIS A 105 -2.26 -11.98 -14.01
C HIS A 105 -0.87 -11.30 -14.05
N PRO A 106 0.18 -11.97 -14.54
CA PRO A 106 1.54 -11.42 -14.53
C PRO A 106 1.66 -10.05 -15.21
N GLN A 107 0.88 -9.84 -16.28
CA GLN A 107 0.88 -8.55 -16.99
C GLN A 107 0.31 -7.41 -16.15
N GLU A 108 -0.79 -7.62 -15.41
CA GLU A 108 -1.37 -6.59 -14.55
C GLU A 108 -0.44 -6.22 -13.40
N ILE A 109 0.24 -7.22 -12.84
CA ILE A 109 1.28 -7.00 -11.81
C ILE A 109 2.44 -6.19 -12.40
N ALA A 110 2.89 -6.53 -13.62
CA ALA A 110 3.96 -5.81 -14.31
C ALA A 110 3.59 -4.35 -14.64
N ASP A 111 2.33 -4.11 -15.03
CA ASP A 111 1.81 -2.78 -15.33
C ASP A 111 1.74 -1.90 -14.07
N LEU A 112 1.54 -2.49 -12.89
CA LEU A 112 1.56 -1.77 -11.61
C LEU A 112 2.98 -1.62 -11.01
N VAL A 113 3.84 -2.63 -11.14
CA VAL A 113 5.18 -2.61 -10.51
C VAL A 113 6.07 -1.52 -11.09
N ARG A 114 5.98 -1.28 -12.41
CA ARG A 114 6.81 -0.29 -13.10
C ARG A 114 6.57 1.14 -12.59
N PRO A 115 5.33 1.66 -12.57
CA PRO A 115 5.09 2.98 -11.98
C PRO A 115 5.31 2.97 -10.46
N PHE A 116 5.06 1.87 -9.74
CA PHE A 116 5.31 1.81 -8.29
C PHE A 116 6.80 1.95 -7.94
N ALA A 117 7.69 1.27 -8.67
CA ALA A 117 9.13 1.42 -8.50
C ALA A 117 9.58 2.86 -8.80
N ALA A 118 9.13 3.44 -9.91
CA ALA A 118 9.44 4.83 -10.27
C ALA A 118 8.94 5.85 -9.22
N PHE A 119 7.80 5.57 -8.59
CA PHE A 119 7.27 6.36 -7.48
C PHE A 119 8.19 6.28 -6.27
N LEU A 120 8.52 5.08 -5.79
CA LEU A 120 9.35 4.88 -4.59
C LEU A 120 10.75 5.49 -4.72
N ASP A 121 11.39 5.31 -5.87
CA ASP A 121 12.73 5.83 -6.13
C ASP A 121 12.78 7.37 -6.07
N SER A 122 11.65 8.05 -6.20
CA SER A 122 11.59 9.50 -6.35
C SER A 122 10.72 10.19 -5.29
N ALA A 123 10.11 9.45 -4.36
CA ALA A 123 9.19 9.97 -3.35
C ALA A 123 9.84 10.98 -2.38
N PHE A 124 11.14 10.82 -2.11
CA PHE A 124 11.92 11.68 -1.20
C PHE A 124 12.81 12.68 -1.94
N SER A 125 12.52 12.98 -3.21
CA SER A 125 13.26 13.97 -4.01
C SER A 125 12.86 15.41 -3.69
N ILE A 126 13.67 16.39 -4.12
CA ILE A 126 13.33 17.80 -4.01
C ILE A 126 12.00 18.07 -4.73
N PRO A 127 10.99 18.71 -4.10
CA PRO A 127 9.62 18.81 -4.59
C PRO A 127 9.43 19.86 -5.71
N VAL A 128 10.24 19.77 -6.76
CA VAL A 128 10.27 20.69 -7.91
C VAL A 128 9.75 19.98 -9.17
N ASP A 129 8.64 20.48 -9.71
CA ASP A 129 7.96 19.90 -10.89
C ASP A 129 8.44 20.53 -12.20
N LEU A 130 9.69 20.26 -12.58
CA LEU A 130 10.31 20.72 -13.83
C LEU A 130 10.65 19.53 -14.75
N PRO A 131 10.77 19.73 -16.08
CA PRO A 131 11.22 18.68 -16.98
C PRO A 131 12.54 18.06 -16.50
N GLY A 132 12.65 16.73 -16.52
CA GLY A 132 13.85 16.02 -16.09
C GLY A 132 14.01 15.80 -14.57
N THR A 133 13.17 16.39 -13.72
CA THR A 133 13.29 16.17 -12.27
C THR A 133 12.72 14.81 -11.84
N ARG A 134 13.33 14.21 -10.81
CA ARG A 134 12.82 12.99 -10.16
C ARG A 134 11.39 13.18 -9.65
N PHE A 135 11.08 14.35 -9.08
CA PHE A 135 9.75 14.66 -8.55
C PHE A 135 8.67 14.68 -9.64
N ARG A 136 8.96 15.23 -10.83
CA ARG A 136 8.02 15.16 -11.97
C ARG A 136 7.79 13.71 -12.41
N GLY A 137 8.84 12.89 -12.40
CA GLY A 137 8.74 11.43 -12.62
C GLY A 137 7.83 10.75 -11.60
N ALA A 138 8.06 10.99 -10.31
CA ALA A 138 7.24 10.48 -9.21
C ALA A 138 5.77 10.88 -9.36
N LYS A 139 5.50 12.13 -9.74
CA LYS A 139 4.14 12.65 -9.94
C LYS A 139 3.44 11.97 -11.11
N ARG A 140 4.16 11.67 -12.21
CA ARG A 140 3.63 10.88 -13.34
C ARG A 140 3.34 9.45 -12.92
N ALA A 141 4.26 8.81 -12.21
CA ALA A 141 4.09 7.47 -11.65
C ALA A 141 2.88 7.40 -10.71
N ALA A 142 2.74 8.34 -9.78
CA ALA A 142 1.61 8.43 -8.86
C ALA A 142 0.27 8.59 -9.59
N ARG A 143 0.22 9.33 -10.71
CA ARG A 143 -0.98 9.43 -11.56
C ARG A 143 -1.29 8.12 -12.26
N SER A 144 -0.28 7.42 -12.78
CA SER A 144 -0.46 6.10 -13.41
C SER A 144 -1.01 5.07 -12.43
N ILE A 145 -0.45 5.00 -11.22
CA ILE A 145 -0.93 4.09 -10.16
C ILE A 145 -2.38 4.42 -9.82
N ARG A 146 -2.72 5.70 -9.59
CA ARG A 146 -4.10 6.10 -9.28
C ARG A 146 -5.08 5.71 -10.38
N LYS A 147 -4.70 5.86 -11.65
CA LYS A 147 -5.54 5.47 -12.79
C LYS A 147 -5.84 3.96 -12.76
N ILE A 148 -4.81 3.13 -12.62
CA ILE A 148 -4.96 1.67 -12.56
C ILE A 148 -5.85 1.27 -11.37
N LEU A 149 -5.59 1.83 -10.18
CA LEU A 149 -6.38 1.54 -8.99
C LEU A 149 -7.84 2.00 -9.13
N GLN A 150 -8.11 3.13 -9.79
CA GLN A 150 -9.47 3.61 -10.06
C GLN A 150 -10.25 2.68 -10.98
N GLU A 151 -9.60 2.11 -12.00
CA GLU A 151 -10.20 1.11 -12.89
C GLU A 151 -10.56 -0.16 -12.10
N ILE A 152 -9.63 -0.68 -11.30
CA ILE A 152 -9.88 -1.84 -10.41
C ILE A 152 -11.02 -1.56 -9.42
N ILE A 153 -11.03 -0.37 -8.80
CA ILE A 153 -12.09 0.05 -7.87
C ILE A 153 -13.46 0.02 -8.56
N LYS A 154 -13.55 0.55 -9.78
CA LYS A 154 -14.79 0.60 -10.54
C LYS A 154 -15.29 -0.80 -10.87
N GLU A 155 -14.42 -1.65 -11.39
CA GLU A 155 -14.75 -3.04 -11.71
C GLU A 155 -15.17 -3.82 -10.48
N ARG A 156 -14.44 -3.65 -9.37
CA ARG A 156 -14.75 -4.33 -8.10
C ARG A 156 -16.10 -3.93 -7.54
N ARG A 157 -16.42 -2.63 -7.59
CA ARG A 157 -17.73 -2.12 -7.16
C ARG A 157 -18.88 -2.78 -7.95
N THR A 158 -18.78 -2.79 -9.29
CA THR A 158 -19.80 -3.43 -10.13
C THR A 158 -19.90 -4.94 -9.88
N ALA A 159 -18.77 -5.62 -9.62
CA ALA A 159 -18.79 -7.04 -9.30
C ALA A 159 -19.45 -7.36 -7.94
N LEU A 160 -19.23 -6.50 -6.92
CA LEU A 160 -19.88 -6.61 -5.61
C LEU A 160 -21.39 -6.37 -5.71
N GLU A 161 -21.82 -5.34 -6.45
CA GLU A 161 -23.25 -5.04 -6.69
C GLU A 161 -23.98 -6.21 -7.38
N LYS A 162 -23.29 -6.94 -8.25
CA LYS A 162 -23.83 -8.12 -8.94
C LYS A 162 -23.72 -9.42 -8.13
N GLY A 163 -23.13 -9.38 -6.92
CA GLY A 163 -22.87 -10.58 -6.13
C GLY A 163 -21.86 -11.55 -6.76
N ALA A 164 -21.10 -11.10 -7.76
CA ALA A 164 -20.13 -11.94 -8.49
C ALA A 164 -18.87 -12.22 -7.67
N VAL A 165 -18.62 -11.44 -6.62
CA VAL A 165 -17.43 -11.56 -5.78
C VAL A 165 -17.76 -11.34 -4.30
N SER A 166 -16.96 -11.95 -3.41
CA SER A 166 -17.17 -11.83 -1.96
C SER A 166 -16.66 -10.48 -1.42
N PRO A 167 -17.40 -9.85 -0.47
CA PRO A 167 -16.91 -8.70 0.30
C PRO A 167 -15.60 -8.95 1.06
N THR A 168 -15.21 -10.20 1.27
CA THR A 168 -14.03 -10.56 2.09
C THR A 168 -12.92 -11.23 1.30
N GLN A 169 -12.96 -11.18 -0.05
CA GLN A 169 -11.95 -11.84 -0.89
C GLN A 169 -10.57 -11.17 -0.81
N ASP A 170 -10.51 -9.85 -0.63
CA ASP A 170 -9.29 -9.06 -0.49
C ASP A 170 -9.54 -7.76 0.30
N LEU A 171 -8.45 -7.07 0.64
CA LEU A 171 -8.48 -5.81 1.39
C LEU A 171 -9.37 -4.76 0.72
N LEU A 172 -9.29 -4.63 -0.61
CA LEU A 172 -10.08 -3.64 -1.34
C LEU A 172 -11.59 -3.88 -1.19
N SER A 173 -12.04 -5.11 -1.38
CA SER A 173 -13.45 -5.48 -1.26
C SER A 173 -13.96 -5.25 0.16
N TYR A 174 -13.12 -5.58 1.16
CA TYR A 174 -13.47 -5.37 2.55
C TYR A 174 -13.63 -3.89 2.85
N LEU A 175 -12.66 -3.05 2.48
CA LEU A 175 -12.72 -1.60 2.67
C LEU A 175 -13.91 -0.96 1.96
N MET A 176 -14.34 -1.49 0.80
CA MET A 176 -15.52 -0.98 0.10
C MET A 176 -16.83 -1.20 0.86
N VAL A 177 -16.90 -2.20 1.74
CA VAL A 177 -18.12 -2.57 2.47
C VAL A 177 -18.08 -2.13 3.92
N THR A 178 -16.89 -2.01 4.52
CA THR A 178 -16.72 -1.61 5.93
C THR A 178 -16.40 -0.14 6.15
N ALA A 179 -16.08 0.62 5.11
CA ALA A 179 -15.84 2.06 5.26
C ALA A 179 -17.18 2.79 5.46
N ASP A 180 -17.60 2.96 6.72
CA ASP A 180 -18.59 3.96 7.11
C ASP A 180 -17.91 5.29 7.53
N GLU A 181 -18.70 6.35 7.72
CA GLU A 181 -18.19 7.68 8.08
C GLU A 181 -17.57 7.75 9.49
N ASN A 182 -17.68 6.68 10.30
CA ASN A 182 -17.20 6.63 11.69
C ASN A 182 -16.00 5.68 11.90
N GLY A 183 -15.71 4.83 10.92
CA GLY A 183 -14.57 3.91 10.90
C GLY A 183 -14.91 2.50 11.35
#